data_AF-A0A503I9E5-F1
#
_entry.id   AF-A0A503I9E5-F1
#
_cell.length_a   1.000
_cell.length_b   1.000
_cell.length_c   1.000
_cell.angle_alpha   90.00
_cell.angle_beta   90.00
_cell.angle_gamma   90.00
#
_symmetry.space_group_name_H-M   'P 1'
#
loop_
_entity.id
_entity.type
_entity.pdbx_description
1 polymer ?
#
loop_
_entity_poly.entity_id
_entity_poly.type
_entity_poly.pdbx_seq_one_letter_code
_entity_poly.pdbx_strand_id
1 'polypeptide(L)'
;MNERGAGNFSYVCGMRGDGPDRISHAWIEGEGVIADITADQFPEIDCPVIVATQSSWHDTFERETAHDADFRIFKDAASAVLAGAYAAILKAL
;
A
#
# COMPACT_ATOMS: atom_id res chain seq x y z
N MET A 1 -3.36 -11.02 6.72
CA MET A 1 -3.39 -10.23 7.99
C MET A 1 -4.83 -9.92 8.35
N ASN A 2 -5.35 -10.34 9.52
CA ASN A 2 -6.68 -9.91 9.98
C ASN A 2 -6.47 -8.56 10.69
N GLU A 3 -6.62 -7.45 9.96
CA GLU A 3 -6.28 -6.09 10.40
C GLU A 3 -7.22 -5.60 11.51
N ARG A 4 -7.15 -6.23 12.70
CA ARG A 4 -7.93 -5.88 13.89
C ARG A 4 -9.44 -5.78 13.64
N GLY A 5 -9.97 -6.49 12.64
CA GLY A 5 -11.37 -6.46 12.25
C GLY A 5 -11.68 -5.66 10.97
N ALA A 6 -10.68 -5.03 10.34
CA ALA A 6 -10.82 -4.31 9.06
C ALA A 6 -10.73 -5.21 7.81
N GLY A 7 -10.71 -6.53 8.00
CA GLY A 7 -10.65 -7.50 6.90
C GLY A 7 -9.23 -7.83 6.44
N ASN A 8 -9.14 -8.46 5.26
CA ASN A 8 -7.89 -8.80 4.60
C ASN A 8 -7.58 -7.76 3.52
N PHE A 9 -6.36 -7.25 3.52
CA PHE A 9 -5.85 -6.38 2.47
C PHE A 9 -4.88 -7.13 1.56
N SER A 10 -4.97 -6.84 0.28
CA SER A 10 -4.07 -7.31 -0.77
C SER A 10 -3.07 -6.21 -1.12
N TYR A 11 -1.83 -6.61 -1.36
CA TYR A 11 -0.82 -5.70 -1.88
C TYR A 11 -1.04 -5.51 -3.38
N VAL A 12 -1.09 -4.26 -3.82
CA VAL A 12 -1.18 -3.92 -5.24
C VAL A 12 0.04 -3.11 -5.62
N CYS A 13 0.70 -3.51 -6.71
CA CYS A 13 1.76 -2.73 -7.35
C CYS A 13 1.26 -2.32 -8.74
N GLY A 14 1.37 -1.05 -9.08
CA GLY A 14 1.00 -0.53 -10.39
C GLY A 14 2.22 0.01 -11.12
N MET A 15 2.22 -0.08 -12.44
CA MET A 15 3.17 0.61 -13.32
C MET A 15 2.45 1.68 -14.13
N ARG A 16 3.00 2.89 -14.24
CA ARG A 16 2.45 3.97 -15.07
C ARG A 16 3.54 4.66 -15.88
N GLY A 17 3.20 5.06 -17.10
CA GLY A 17 4.11 5.75 -18.01
C GLY A 17 5.02 4.79 -18.77
N ASP A 18 5.83 5.36 -19.66
CA ASP A 18 6.67 4.62 -20.61
C ASP A 18 8.12 5.12 -20.59
N GLY A 19 9.04 4.24 -20.99
CA GLY A 19 10.45 4.58 -21.15
C GLY A 19 11.08 5.15 -19.87
N PRO A 20 11.77 6.30 -19.92
CA PRO A 20 12.45 6.89 -18.77
C PRO A 20 11.51 7.46 -17.70
N ASP A 21 10.25 7.73 -18.06
CA ASP A 21 9.24 8.30 -17.16
C ASP A 21 8.36 7.22 -16.51
N ARG A 22 8.70 5.94 -16.73
CA ARG A 22 7.97 4.81 -16.16
C ARG A 22 8.19 4.75 -14.64
N ILE A 23 7.10 4.81 -13.90
CA ILE A 23 7.09 4.74 -12.44
C ILE A 23 6.33 3.52 -11.95
N SER A 24 6.72 3.01 -10.79
CA SER A 24 5.98 2.01 -10.04
C SER A 24 5.38 2.64 -8.79
N HIS A 25 4.22 2.18 -8.36
CA HIS A 25 3.66 2.55 -7.07
C HIS A 25 2.99 1.36 -6.39
N ALA A 26 3.00 1.33 -5.05
CA ALA A 26 2.38 0.27 -4.28
C ALA A 26 1.40 0.81 -3.24
N TRP A 27 0.26 0.13 -3.12
CA TRP A 27 -0.81 0.45 -2.17
C TRP A 27 -1.49 -0.84 -1.69
N ILE A 28 -2.48 -0.72 -0.80
CA ILE A 28 -3.26 -1.87 -0.34
C ILE A 28 -4.74 -1.72 -0.66
N GLU A 29 -5.40 -2.84 -0.94
CA GLU A 29 -6.84 -2.90 -1.20
C GLU A 29 -7.51 -4.01 -0.39
N GLY A 30 -8.65 -3.69 0.23
CA GLY A 30 -9.42 -4.63 1.05
C GLY A 30 -10.88 -4.21 1.07
N GLU A 31 -11.80 -5.16 0.89
CA GLU A 31 -13.25 -4.94 0.95
C GLU A 31 -13.77 -3.79 0.04
N GLY A 32 -13.12 -3.58 -1.11
CA GLY A 32 -13.46 -2.51 -2.05
C GLY A 32 -12.94 -1.12 -1.67
N VAL A 33 -12.08 -1.03 -0.65
CA VAL A 33 -11.39 0.18 -0.23
C VAL A 33 -9.93 0.13 -0.67
N ILE A 34 -9.47 1.23 -1.26
CA ILE A 34 -8.07 1.56 -1.50
C ILE A 34 -7.56 2.33 -0.27
N ALA A 35 -6.43 1.90 0.27
CA ALA A 35 -5.67 2.66 1.26
C ALA A 35 -4.24 2.89 0.77
N ASP A 36 -3.87 4.15 0.61
CA ASP A 36 -2.54 4.59 0.22
C ASP A 36 -2.09 5.72 1.16
N ILE A 37 -1.20 5.35 2.08
CA ILE A 37 -0.63 6.26 3.09
C ILE A 37 0.61 7.01 2.58
N THR A 38 0.98 6.79 1.33
CA THR A 38 2.19 7.33 0.69
C THR A 38 1.86 8.07 -0.60
N ALA A 39 0.60 8.44 -0.82
CA ALA A 39 0.14 9.04 -2.06
C ALA A 39 0.84 10.38 -2.34
N ASP A 40 1.22 11.11 -1.29
CA ASP A 40 1.98 12.36 -1.33
C ASP A 40 3.44 12.24 -1.74
N GLN A 41 3.96 11.03 -1.97
CA GLN A 41 5.26 10.87 -2.62
C GLN A 41 5.24 11.40 -4.07
N PHE A 42 4.05 11.57 -4.65
CA PHE A 42 3.84 12.09 -5.99
C PHE A 42 3.42 13.57 -5.96
N PRO A 43 4.12 14.46 -6.68
CA PRO A 43 3.87 15.90 -6.62
C PRO A 43 2.50 16.30 -7.19
N GLU A 44 1.85 15.44 -7.99
CA GLU A 44 0.50 15.66 -8.50
C GLU A 44 -0.62 15.30 -7.51
N ILE A 45 -0.28 14.76 -6.34
CA ILE A 45 -1.24 14.40 -5.29
C ILE A 45 -1.14 15.38 -4.13
N ASP A 46 -2.21 16.15 -3.91
CA ASP A 46 -2.30 17.13 -2.81
C ASP A 46 -2.73 16.51 -1.46
N CYS A 47 -3.07 15.22 -1.45
CA CYS A 47 -3.57 14.51 -0.26
C CYS A 47 -2.46 13.62 0.35
N PRO A 48 -2.13 13.78 1.64
CA PRO A 48 -1.12 12.95 2.31
C PRO A 48 -1.49 11.48 2.36
N VAL A 49 -2.79 11.18 2.44
CA VAL A 49 -3.34 9.83 2.51
C VAL A 49 -4.58 9.76 1.64
N ILE A 50 -4.71 8.69 0.87
CA ILE A 50 -5.92 8.36 0.13
C ILE A 50 -6.57 7.14 0.80
N VAL A 51 -7.82 7.29 1.26
CA VAL A 51 -8.71 6.19 1.65
C VAL A 51 -10.00 6.35 0.89
N ALA A 52 -10.23 5.51 -0.12
CA ALA A 52 -11.36 5.69 -1.05
C ALA A 52 -11.82 4.37 -1.66
N THR A 53 -13.08 4.28 -2.08
CA THR A 53 -13.58 3.11 -2.83
C THR A 53 -13.26 3.18 -4.33
N GLN A 54 -12.90 4.36 -4.82
CA GLN A 54 -12.49 4.61 -6.21
C GLN A 54 -11.47 5.74 -6.23
N SER A 55 -10.52 5.70 -7.16
CA SER A 55 -9.52 6.74 -7.31
C SER A 55 -9.03 6.82 -8.75
N SER A 56 -9.32 7.94 -9.41
CA SER A 56 -8.89 8.18 -10.79
C SER A 56 -7.37 8.14 -10.96
N TRP A 57 -6.62 8.42 -9.89
CA TRP A 57 -5.16 8.32 -9.91
C TRP A 57 -4.70 6.86 -9.93
N HIS A 58 -5.25 5.99 -9.08
CA HIS A 58 -4.94 4.57 -9.09
C HIS A 58 -5.38 3.89 -10.40
N ASP A 59 -6.47 4.37 -11.01
CA ASP A 59 -6.94 3.90 -12.32
C ASP A 59 -5.96 4.19 -13.48
N THR A 60 -4.95 5.05 -13.28
CA THR A 60 -3.91 5.34 -14.29
C THR A 60 -2.81 4.29 -14.37
N PHE A 61 -2.74 3.35 -13.42
CA PHE A 61 -1.69 2.33 -13.37
C PHE A 61 -2.13 1.03 -14.04
N GLU A 62 -1.21 0.40 -14.76
CA GLU A 62 -1.29 -1.02 -15.13
C GLU A 62 -0.99 -1.86 -13.88
N ARG A 63 -1.99 -2.59 -13.39
CA ARG A 63 -1.98 -3.22 -12.08
C ARG A 63 -1.38 -4.63 -12.12
N GLU A 64 -0.38 -4.86 -11.29
CA GLU A 64 0.09 -6.18 -10.88
C GLU A 64 -0.33 -6.43 -9.42
N THR A 65 -1.29 -7.34 -9.23
CA THR A 65 -1.72 -7.74 -7.88
C THR A 65 -0.77 -8.80 -7.32
N ALA A 66 -0.19 -8.55 -6.15
CA ALA A 66 0.53 -9.58 -5.41
C ALA A 66 -0.28 -10.04 -4.18
N HIS A 67 -0.11 -11.30 -3.79
CA HIS A 67 -0.88 -11.89 -2.70
C HIS A 67 -0.41 -11.41 -1.31
N ASP A 68 -1.36 -11.35 -0.37
CA ASP A 68 -1.31 -10.95 1.06
C ASP A 68 -0.41 -9.76 1.39
N ALA A 69 -1.00 -8.63 1.82
CA ALA A 69 -0.27 -7.47 2.34
C ALA A 69 0.29 -7.71 3.77
N ASP A 70 0.99 -8.83 3.97
CA ASP A 70 1.54 -9.22 5.26
C ASP A 70 3.07 -9.21 5.22
N PHE A 71 3.67 -8.21 5.86
CA PHE A 71 5.13 -8.07 5.91
C PHE A 71 5.85 -9.27 6.53
N ARG A 72 5.15 -10.08 7.35
CA ARG A 72 5.72 -11.27 8.01
C ARG A 72 5.97 -12.41 7.02
N ILE A 73 5.46 -12.32 5.79
CA ILE A 73 5.75 -13.27 4.72
C ILE A 73 7.21 -13.17 4.31
N PHE A 74 7.79 -11.97 4.35
CA PHE A 74 9.20 -11.74 4.09
C PHE A 74 10.00 -12.25 5.30
N LYS A 75 10.87 -13.25 5.13
CA LYS A 75 11.66 -13.86 6.21
C LYS A 75 13.06 -13.28 6.33
N ASP A 76 13.23 -12.01 6.00
CA ASP A 76 14.51 -11.32 5.99
C ASP A 76 14.63 -10.31 7.14
N ALA A 77 15.75 -9.59 7.16
CA ALA A 77 16.00 -8.57 8.16
C ALA A 77 14.97 -7.42 8.11
N ALA A 78 14.34 -7.16 6.96
CA ALA A 78 13.34 -6.11 6.83
C ALA A 78 12.08 -6.44 7.65
N SER A 79 11.65 -7.71 7.68
CA SER A 79 10.50 -8.11 8.50
C SER A 79 10.73 -7.91 10.01
N ALA A 80 11.96 -8.07 10.51
CA ALA A 80 12.25 -7.83 11.92
C ALA A 80 12.12 -6.35 12.30
N VAL A 81 12.58 -5.45 11.41
CA VAL A 81 12.43 -4.00 11.58
C VAL A 81 10.95 -3.61 11.54
N LEU A 82 10.21 -4.13 10.55
CA LEU A 82 8.78 -3.87 10.40
C LEU A 82 7.97 -4.40 11.59
N ALA A 83 8.34 -5.55 12.16
CA ALA A 83 7.73 -6.06 13.37
C ALA A 83 7.93 -5.12 14.58
N GLY A 84 9.13 -4.56 14.73
CA GLY A 84 9.43 -3.57 15.76
C GLY A 84 8.61 -2.30 15.61
N ALA A 85 8.54 -1.75 14.38
CA ALA A 85 7.72 -0.58 14.07
C ALA A 85 6.23 -0.83 14.32
N TYR A 86 5.70 -1.96 13.85
CA TYR A 86 4.32 -2.36 14.08
C TYR A 86 3.99 -2.46 15.57
N ALA A 87 4.88 -3.05 16.37
CA ALA A 87 4.71 -3.12 17.82
C ALA A 87 4.73 -1.75 18.50
N ALA A 88 5.49 -0.78 17.97
CA ALA A 88 5.50 0.59 18.48
C ALA A 88 4.17 1.31 18.18
N ILE A 89 3.64 1.16 16.96
CA ILE A 89 2.33 1.70 16.57
C ILE A 89 1.24 1.12 17.48
N LEU A 90 1.25 -0.20 17.70
CA LEU A 90 0.26 -0.86 18.57
C LEU A 90 0.29 -0.40 20.03
N LYS A 91 1.42 0.12 20.52
CA LYS A 91 1.52 0.68 21.88
C LYS A 91 1.03 2.12 21.97
N ALA A 92 0.93 2.81 20.83
CA ALA A 92 0.48 4.19 20.73
C ALA A 92 -1.03 4.31 20.48
N LEU A 93 -1.71 3.19 20.24
CA LEU A 93 -3.17 3.05 20.18
C LEU A 93 -3.74 2.75 21.57
#